data_AF-A0A955U7C0-F1
#
_entry.id   AF-A0A955U7C0-F1
#
_cell.length_a   1.000
_cell.length_b   1.000
_cell.length_c   1.000
_cell.angle_alpha   90.00
_cell.angle_beta   90.00
_cell.angle_gamma   90.00
#
_symmetry.space_group_name_H-M   'P 1'
#
loop_
_entity.id
_entity.type
_entity.pdbx_description
1 polymer ?
#
loop_
_entity_poly.entity_id
_entity_poly.type
_entity_poly.pdbx_seq_one_letter_code
_entity_poly.pdbx_strand_id
1 'polypeptide(L)'
;MRRSPSLTTVAFLPLLVACGGSASRFTDASSQDSAFTSPTNDSDSGAATTTETSPAWWSFDGVVTVSYGDPDPSLSSLVVSLWDGETTLVCQLDVAVSAMENATDGPDDALAFWRADLDDGVPTTEPCDAWPSRALWIGLAPYDPALDAAAFEHDWSGATAYSLLVREFDGGQVWTVGLAGTAEQWDGTSLPVETAPVEDGVYELHALYVLPIP
;
A
#
# COMPACT_ATOMS: atom_id res chain seq x y z
N MET A 1 57.90 -16.93 -22.73
CA MET A 1 57.71 -15.48 -22.94
C MET A 1 56.56 -15.02 -22.05
N ARG A 2 56.85 -14.20 -21.04
CA ARG A 2 55.86 -13.66 -20.07
C ARG A 2 55.23 -12.40 -20.67
N ARG A 3 53.90 -12.27 -20.62
CA ARG A 3 53.18 -11.00 -20.80
C ARG A 3 52.20 -10.85 -19.64
N SER A 4 52.44 -9.84 -18.83
CA SER A 4 51.61 -9.37 -17.72
C SER A 4 50.72 -8.20 -18.19
N PRO A 5 49.67 -7.85 -17.43
CA PRO A 5 48.41 -7.30 -17.94
C PRO A 5 48.36 -5.76 -17.93
N SER A 6 47.50 -5.20 -18.79
CA SER A 6 47.11 -3.78 -18.71
C SER A 6 45.78 -3.68 -17.97
N LEU A 7 45.82 -3.14 -16.74
CA LEU A 7 44.66 -2.62 -16.02
C LEU A 7 44.28 -1.26 -16.63
N THR A 8 43.05 -1.13 -17.12
CA THR A 8 42.47 0.17 -17.47
C THR A 8 41.56 0.60 -16.33
N THR A 9 42.00 1.61 -15.59
CA THR A 9 41.23 2.27 -14.52
C THR A 9 40.36 3.34 -15.15
N VAL A 10 39.04 3.27 -14.98
CA VAL A 10 38.10 4.36 -15.32
C VAL A 10 37.60 4.94 -14.01
N ALA A 11 37.90 6.21 -13.78
CA ALA A 11 37.53 6.93 -12.56
C ALA A 11 36.59 8.10 -12.91
N PHE A 12 35.51 8.15 -12.11
CA PHE A 12 34.83 9.32 -11.55
C PHE A 12 34.28 10.43 -12.45
N LEU A 13 32.96 10.65 -12.34
CA LEU A 13 32.40 11.98 -12.07
C LEU A 13 30.95 11.88 -11.52
N PRO A 14 30.71 12.23 -10.23
CA PRO A 14 29.38 12.45 -9.70
C PRO A 14 28.94 13.91 -9.93
N LEU A 15 27.75 14.10 -10.49
CA LEU A 15 27.08 15.40 -10.57
C LEU A 15 26.17 15.54 -9.33
N LEU A 16 26.60 16.39 -8.39
CA LEU A 16 25.78 16.86 -7.28
C LEU A 16 24.89 18.00 -7.81
N VAL A 17 23.57 17.80 -7.81
CA VAL A 17 22.58 18.89 -7.96
C VAL A 17 21.91 19.07 -6.60
N ALA A 18 22.21 20.19 -5.95
CA ALA A 18 21.53 20.69 -4.75
C ALA A 18 21.23 22.18 -4.94
N CYS A 19 20.21 22.64 -4.20
CA CYS A 19 19.61 23.98 -4.12
C CYS A 19 18.58 24.34 -5.21
N GLY A 20 17.40 24.88 -4.88
CA GLY A 20 17.04 25.58 -3.64
C GLY A 20 15.54 25.65 -3.41
N GLY A 21 15.19 25.73 -2.13
CA GLY A 21 13.84 25.98 -1.66
C GLY A 21 13.33 27.35 -2.07
N SER A 22 12.00 27.46 -2.13
CA SER A 22 11.29 28.72 -2.13
C SER A 22 10.23 28.66 -1.04
N ALA A 23 10.58 29.19 0.13
CA ALA A 23 9.63 29.53 1.17
C ALA A 23 9.21 31.00 1.03
N SER A 24 7.90 31.22 1.22
CA SER A 24 7.26 32.46 1.66
C SER A 24 7.24 33.66 0.72
N ARG A 25 6.03 34.02 0.26
CA ARG A 25 5.45 35.36 0.49
C ARG A 25 3.93 35.27 0.63
N PHE A 26 3.46 35.31 1.88
CA PHE A 26 2.15 35.87 2.19
C PHE A 26 2.25 37.38 2.01
N THR A 27 1.34 37.95 1.20
CA THR A 27 1.16 39.39 1.08
C THR A 27 -0.21 39.71 1.61
N ASP A 28 -0.24 40.54 2.64
CA ASP A 28 -1.45 41.02 3.29
C ASP A 28 -1.92 42.34 2.66
N ALA A 29 -3.24 42.51 2.67
CA ALA A 29 -4.06 43.72 2.53
C ALA A 29 -3.77 44.75 1.40
N SER A 30 -4.75 44.89 0.50
CA SER A 30 -5.26 46.24 0.18
C SER A 30 -6.75 46.20 -0.16
N SER A 31 -7.47 47.04 0.57
CA SER A 31 -8.90 47.30 0.50
C SER A 31 -9.30 47.88 -0.87
N GLN A 32 -10.33 47.33 -1.50
CA GLN A 32 -11.18 48.10 -2.40
C GLN A 32 -12.64 47.87 -2.06
N ASP A 33 -13.22 48.96 -1.60
CA ASP A 33 -14.62 49.23 -1.37
C ASP A 33 -15.33 49.32 -2.73
N SER A 34 -16.42 48.58 -2.91
CA SER A 34 -17.37 48.80 -4.01
C SER A 34 -18.74 48.36 -3.54
N ALA A 35 -19.57 49.37 -3.30
CA ALA A 35 -20.97 49.26 -2.96
C ALA A 35 -21.81 48.68 -4.11
N PHE A 36 -22.99 48.19 -3.73
CA PHE A 36 -24.19 48.00 -4.56
C PHE A 36 -24.18 46.70 -5.39
N THR A 37 -25.07 45.72 -5.20
CA THR A 37 -26.53 45.79 -5.18
C THR A 37 -27.04 44.48 -4.57
N SER A 38 -28.06 44.50 -3.72
CA SER A 38 -28.72 43.28 -3.24
C SER A 38 -29.66 42.71 -4.32
N PRO A 39 -29.46 41.48 -4.81
CA PRO A 39 -30.55 40.71 -5.35
C PRO A 39 -31.22 39.96 -4.19
N THR A 40 -32.40 40.42 -3.80
CA THR A 40 -33.44 39.50 -3.29
C THR A 40 -33.75 38.51 -4.40
N ASN A 41 -33.43 37.23 -4.18
CA ASN A 41 -34.23 36.10 -4.65
C ASN A 41 -33.76 34.81 -3.98
N ASP A 42 -34.74 34.17 -3.34
CA ASP A 42 -34.86 32.75 -3.06
C ASP A 42 -33.65 32.05 -2.45
N SER A 43 -33.64 32.04 -1.11
CA SER A 43 -33.10 30.92 -0.34
C SER A 43 -33.96 29.68 -0.60
N ASP A 44 -33.83 29.13 -1.80
CA ASP A 44 -34.04 27.71 -2.01
C ASP A 44 -32.83 27.00 -1.39
N SER A 45 -32.85 26.87 -0.07
CA SER A 45 -32.01 25.91 0.64
C SER A 45 -32.53 24.51 0.31
N GLY A 46 -32.42 24.14 -0.97
CA GLY A 46 -32.34 22.76 -1.38
C GLY A 46 -31.14 22.20 -0.66
N ALA A 47 -31.39 21.54 0.47
CA ALA A 47 -30.41 20.69 1.09
C ALA A 47 -29.96 19.73 -0.01
N ALA A 48 -28.76 19.95 -0.53
CA ALA A 48 -28.09 18.92 -1.28
C ALA A 48 -27.94 17.78 -0.26
N THR A 49 -28.85 16.81 -0.31
CA THR A 49 -28.59 15.48 0.21
C THR A 49 -27.37 15.01 -0.54
N THR A 50 -26.19 15.28 0.02
CA THR A 50 -25.01 14.49 -0.24
C THR A 50 -25.42 13.09 0.13
N THR A 51 -25.74 12.28 -0.87
CA THR A 51 -25.89 10.85 -0.68
C THR A 51 -24.54 10.42 -0.14
N GLU A 52 -24.45 10.14 1.17
CA GLU A 52 -23.27 9.48 1.72
C GLU A 52 -23.14 8.17 0.97
N THR A 53 -22.07 8.03 0.20
CA THR A 53 -21.83 6.79 -0.50
C THR A 53 -21.16 5.82 0.45
N SER A 54 -21.83 4.70 0.66
CA SER A 54 -21.34 3.60 1.48
C SER A 54 -20.24 2.86 0.72
N PRO A 55 -19.10 2.53 1.35
CA PRO A 55 -18.06 1.74 0.71
C PRO A 55 -18.55 0.37 0.25
N ALA A 56 -18.14 -0.04 -0.94
CA ALA A 56 -18.40 -1.36 -1.50
C ALA A 56 -17.12 -2.19 -1.68
N TRP A 57 -15.95 -1.55 -1.63
CA TRP A 57 -14.65 -2.16 -1.90
C TRP A 57 -13.64 -1.75 -0.85
N TRP A 58 -12.60 -2.55 -0.70
CA TRP A 58 -11.50 -2.29 0.21
C TRP A 58 -10.15 -2.71 -0.40
N SER A 59 -9.08 -2.09 0.06
CA SER A 59 -7.70 -2.52 -0.20
C SER A 59 -6.87 -2.31 1.05
N PHE A 60 -5.63 -2.78 1.05
CA PHE A 60 -4.69 -2.40 2.08
C PHE A 60 -3.28 -2.23 1.54
N ASP A 61 -2.58 -1.28 2.14
CA ASP A 61 -1.13 -1.16 2.09
C ASP A 61 -0.59 -1.48 3.48
N GLY A 62 0.73 -1.64 3.63
CA GLY A 62 1.28 -1.78 4.96
C GLY A 62 2.71 -2.29 4.98
N VAL A 63 3.08 -2.78 6.16
CA VAL A 63 4.38 -3.36 6.43
C VAL A 63 4.19 -4.62 7.26
N VAL A 64 4.85 -5.70 6.85
CA VAL A 64 5.02 -6.92 7.65
C VAL A 64 6.50 -7.11 7.94
N THR A 65 6.85 -7.20 9.22
CA THR A 65 8.22 -7.50 9.64
C THR A 65 8.33 -9.00 9.91
N VAL A 66 9.33 -9.66 9.32
CA VAL A 66 9.67 -11.07 9.56
C VAL A 66 11.02 -11.15 10.27
N SER A 67 11.11 -11.91 11.35
CA SER A 67 12.33 -12.08 12.14
C SER A 67 12.44 -13.52 12.61
N TYR A 68 13.60 -14.14 12.39
CA TYR A 68 13.83 -15.55 12.67
C TYR A 68 12.81 -16.48 11.98
N GLY A 69 12.31 -16.09 10.81
CA GLY A 69 11.31 -16.82 10.03
C GLY A 69 9.86 -16.65 10.49
N ASP A 70 9.60 -15.87 11.55
CA ASP A 70 8.27 -15.63 12.09
C ASP A 70 7.83 -14.17 11.89
N PRO A 71 6.54 -13.90 11.61
CA PRO A 71 6.04 -12.52 11.53
C PRO A 71 6.01 -11.87 12.92
N ASP A 72 6.45 -10.61 13.01
CA ASP A 72 6.39 -9.80 14.22
C ASP A 72 5.21 -8.81 14.15
N PRO A 73 4.08 -9.09 14.83
CA PRO A 73 2.92 -8.20 14.82
C PRO A 73 3.23 -6.82 15.43
N SER A 74 4.17 -6.74 16.37
CA SER A 74 4.48 -5.47 17.08
C SER A 74 5.23 -4.45 16.21
N LEU A 75 5.82 -4.93 15.11
CA LEU A 75 6.52 -4.14 14.10
C LEU A 75 5.79 -4.14 12.75
N SER A 76 4.57 -4.64 12.72
CA SER A 76 3.74 -4.73 11.51
C SER A 76 2.53 -3.80 11.63
N SER A 77 2.10 -3.24 10.50
CA SER A 77 0.99 -2.29 10.45
C SER A 77 0.33 -2.33 9.09
N LEU A 78 -0.99 -2.21 9.05
CA LEU A 78 -1.74 -2.11 7.80
C LEU A 78 -2.43 -0.75 7.73
N VAL A 79 -2.68 -0.32 6.50
CA VAL A 79 -3.46 0.86 6.16
C VAL A 79 -4.61 0.37 5.30
N VAL A 80 -5.80 0.28 5.90
CA VAL A 80 -7.01 -0.20 5.20
C VAL A 80 -7.68 1.00 4.53
N SER A 81 -7.90 0.88 3.23
CA SER A 81 -8.59 1.88 2.42
C SER A 81 -9.96 1.33 2.00
N LEU A 82 -11.01 2.12 2.20
CA LEU A 82 -12.40 1.81 1.85
C LEU A 82 -12.86 2.69 0.69
N TRP A 83 -13.55 2.09 -0.27
CA TRP A 83 -13.88 2.73 -1.53
C TRP A 83 -15.34 2.54 -1.93
N ASP A 84 -15.97 3.58 -2.47
CA ASP A 84 -17.34 3.60 -3.01
C ASP A 84 -17.43 2.83 -4.36
N GLY A 85 -16.34 2.88 -5.12
CA GLY A 85 -16.09 2.07 -6.30
C GLY A 85 -14.59 1.84 -6.44
N GLU A 86 -14.11 1.40 -7.59
CA GLU A 86 -12.67 1.09 -7.76
C GLU A 86 -11.74 2.33 -7.72
N THR A 87 -12.27 3.55 -7.72
CA THR A 87 -11.47 4.77 -7.91
C THR A 87 -11.71 5.88 -6.89
N THR A 88 -12.74 5.77 -6.06
CA THR A 88 -13.13 6.84 -5.11
C THR A 88 -12.93 6.38 -3.69
N LEU A 89 -11.87 6.88 -3.06
CA LEU A 89 -11.54 6.62 -1.66
C LEU A 89 -12.56 7.33 -0.76
N VAL A 90 -13.16 6.57 0.16
CA VAL A 90 -14.13 7.06 1.15
C VAL A 90 -13.45 7.24 2.49
N CYS A 91 -12.73 6.22 2.96
CA CYS A 91 -12.04 6.23 4.24
C CYS A 91 -10.67 5.55 4.13
N GLN A 92 -9.73 5.98 4.96
CA GLN A 92 -8.44 5.34 5.10
C GLN A 92 -8.07 5.32 6.57
N LEU A 93 -7.62 4.16 7.06
CA LEU A 93 -7.37 3.92 8.47
C LEU A 93 -6.08 3.15 8.68
N ASP A 94 -5.26 3.65 9.60
CA ASP A 94 -4.13 2.93 10.15
C ASP A 94 -4.64 1.90 11.16
N VAL A 95 -4.30 0.64 10.91
CA VAL A 95 -4.75 -0.52 11.68
C VAL A 95 -3.53 -1.26 12.19
N ALA A 96 -3.39 -1.29 13.51
CA ALA A 96 -2.37 -2.09 14.15
C ALA A 96 -2.69 -3.58 14.03
N VAL A 97 -1.64 -4.39 13.90
CA VAL A 97 -1.76 -5.85 13.87
C VAL A 97 -1.57 -6.37 15.29
N SER A 98 -2.64 -6.91 15.86
CA SER A 98 -2.69 -7.37 17.25
C SER A 98 -1.96 -8.71 17.47
N ALA A 99 -2.03 -9.58 16.46
CA ALA A 99 -1.38 -10.88 16.43
C ALA A 99 -1.10 -11.30 14.99
N MET A 100 -0.01 -12.05 14.80
CA MET A 100 0.27 -12.75 13.56
C MET A 100 0.68 -14.20 13.84
N GLU A 101 0.15 -15.12 13.03
CA GLU A 101 0.41 -16.55 13.17
C GLU A 101 0.74 -17.16 11.80
N ASN A 102 1.73 -18.06 11.74
CA ASN A 102 1.99 -18.84 10.54
C ASN A 102 0.82 -19.76 10.23
N ALA A 103 0.40 -19.78 8.97
CA ALA A 103 -0.62 -20.70 8.49
C ALA A 103 -0.11 -22.14 8.53
N THR A 104 -0.96 -23.05 8.99
CA THR A 104 -0.72 -24.49 8.85
C THR A 104 -1.12 -25.02 7.46
N ASP A 105 -1.98 -24.28 6.75
CA ASP A 105 -2.66 -24.67 5.52
C ASP A 105 -2.79 -23.46 4.56
N GLY A 106 -1.63 -22.93 4.15
CA GLY A 106 -1.53 -21.96 3.07
C GLY A 106 -1.75 -22.60 1.68
N PRO A 107 -1.89 -21.77 0.63
CA PRO A 107 -1.92 -22.26 -0.74
C PRO A 107 -0.57 -22.88 -1.13
N ASP A 108 -0.59 -23.85 -2.05
CA ASP A 108 0.59 -24.67 -2.39
C ASP A 108 1.77 -23.85 -2.95
N ASP A 109 1.49 -22.68 -3.53
CA ASP A 109 2.45 -21.76 -4.14
C ASP A 109 2.89 -20.61 -3.22
N ALA A 110 2.35 -20.53 -1.99
CA ALA A 110 2.82 -19.55 -1.01
C ALA A 110 4.23 -19.89 -0.51
N LEU A 111 5.10 -18.88 -0.50
CA LEU A 111 6.39 -18.90 0.17
C LEU A 111 6.27 -18.56 1.65
N ALA A 112 5.27 -17.74 1.98
CA ALA A 112 4.83 -17.47 3.33
C ALA A 112 3.32 -17.18 3.35
N PHE A 113 2.65 -17.55 4.43
CA PHE A 113 1.23 -17.31 4.60
C PHE A 113 0.94 -17.15 6.08
N TRP A 114 0.40 -16.00 6.47
CA TRP A 114 0.20 -15.62 7.86
C TRP A 114 -1.23 -15.17 8.08
N ARG A 115 -1.81 -15.52 9.23
CA ARG A 115 -3.03 -14.88 9.71
C ARG A 115 -2.64 -13.64 10.50
N ALA A 116 -3.16 -12.48 10.12
CA ALA A 116 -3.06 -11.23 10.83
C ALA A 116 -4.41 -10.89 11.48
N ASP A 117 -4.44 -10.83 12.81
CA ASP A 117 -5.60 -10.34 13.55
C ASP A 117 -5.46 -8.82 13.75
N LEU A 118 -6.44 -8.07 13.26
CA LEU A 118 -6.47 -6.61 13.29
C LEU A 118 -7.01 -6.10 14.63
N ASP A 119 -6.41 -5.03 15.16
CA ASP A 119 -6.87 -4.42 16.41
C ASP A 119 -8.31 -3.87 16.31
N ASP A 120 -8.95 -3.68 17.47
CA ASP A 120 -10.34 -3.19 17.62
C ASP A 120 -10.59 -1.74 17.13
N GLY A 121 -9.63 -1.11 16.45
CA GLY A 121 -9.69 0.26 15.92
C GLY A 121 -10.67 0.49 14.76
N VAL A 122 -11.53 -0.49 14.48
CA VAL A 122 -12.54 -0.44 13.40
C VAL A 122 -13.52 0.71 13.65
N PRO A 123 -13.74 1.62 12.67
CA PRO A 123 -14.73 2.67 12.80
C PRO A 123 -16.14 2.07 12.96
N THR A 124 -16.92 2.63 13.87
CA THR A 124 -18.34 2.28 14.02
C THR A 124 -19.26 3.39 13.50
N THR A 125 -18.72 4.32 12.73
CA THR A 125 -19.43 5.50 12.25
C THR A 125 -19.36 5.57 10.74
N GLU A 126 -20.52 5.72 10.11
CA GLU A 126 -20.66 6.04 8.69
C GLU A 126 -19.76 7.23 8.28
N PRO A 127 -19.21 7.22 7.05
CA PRO A 127 -19.34 6.17 6.03
C PRO A 127 -18.32 5.02 6.17
N CYS A 128 -17.60 4.92 7.30
CA CYS A 128 -16.47 3.99 7.44
C CYS A 128 -16.80 2.71 8.23
N ASP A 129 -18.07 2.42 8.46
CA ASP A 129 -18.55 1.26 9.22
C ASP A 129 -18.66 -0.02 8.37
N ALA A 130 -18.62 0.10 7.04
CA ALA A 130 -18.38 -1.02 6.13
C ALA A 130 -16.90 -1.45 6.21
N TRP A 131 -16.63 -2.65 6.73
CA TRP A 131 -15.27 -3.08 7.07
C TRP A 131 -15.02 -4.53 6.63
N PRO A 132 -13.80 -4.88 6.17
CA PRO A 132 -13.44 -6.28 5.91
C PRO A 132 -13.40 -7.11 7.21
N SER A 133 -13.12 -8.40 7.10
CA SER A 133 -12.88 -9.25 8.27
C SER A 133 -11.79 -8.68 9.19
N ARG A 134 -11.99 -8.83 10.50
CA ARG A 134 -11.01 -8.48 11.54
C ARG A 134 -9.80 -9.41 11.58
N ALA A 135 -9.85 -10.51 10.85
CA ALA A 135 -8.71 -11.39 10.65
C ALA A 135 -8.51 -11.55 9.14
N LEU A 136 -7.29 -11.35 8.67
CA LEU A 136 -6.93 -11.49 7.27
C LEU A 136 -5.77 -12.47 7.16
N TRP A 137 -5.81 -13.34 6.16
CA TRP A 137 -4.64 -14.09 5.76
C TRP A 137 -3.87 -13.29 4.72
N ILE A 138 -2.59 -13.06 4.98
CA ILE A 138 -1.66 -12.33 4.12
C ILE A 138 -0.55 -13.28 3.73
N GLY A 139 -0.23 -13.34 2.44
CA GLY A 139 0.77 -14.24 1.91
C GLY A 139 1.71 -13.60 0.92
N LEU A 140 2.86 -14.25 0.76
CA LEU A 140 3.84 -13.95 -0.27
C LEU A 140 3.98 -15.18 -1.17
N ALA A 141 3.95 -14.99 -2.47
CA ALA A 141 4.18 -16.02 -3.47
C ALA A 141 5.19 -15.55 -4.53
N PRO A 142 5.74 -16.44 -5.37
CA PRO A 142 6.53 -16.03 -6.51
C PRO A 142 5.77 -15.00 -7.35
N TYR A 143 6.51 -14.09 -7.97
CA TYR A 143 5.93 -13.02 -8.78
C TYR A 143 5.03 -13.57 -9.89
N ASP A 144 3.80 -13.04 -9.96
CA ASP A 144 2.80 -13.38 -10.98
C ASP A 144 2.88 -12.35 -12.13
N PRO A 145 3.25 -12.77 -13.36
CA PRO A 145 3.31 -11.89 -14.52
C PRO A 145 1.98 -11.21 -14.88
N ALA A 146 0.83 -11.69 -14.36
CA ALA A 146 -0.44 -11.00 -14.51
C ALA A 146 -0.43 -9.58 -13.89
N LEU A 147 0.47 -9.32 -12.94
CA LEU A 147 0.63 -8.03 -12.26
C LEU A 147 1.44 -7.02 -13.06
N ASP A 148 2.12 -7.42 -14.15
CA ASP A 148 3.04 -6.56 -14.92
C ASP A 148 2.42 -5.23 -15.36
N ALA A 149 1.18 -5.28 -15.84
CA ALA A 149 0.49 -4.10 -16.33
C ALA A 149 0.25 -3.08 -15.21
N ALA A 150 -0.21 -3.55 -14.05
CA ALA A 150 -0.45 -2.70 -12.89
C ALA A 150 0.86 -2.22 -12.26
N ALA A 151 1.87 -3.09 -12.14
CA ALA A 151 3.20 -2.71 -11.64
C ALA A 151 3.87 -1.63 -12.51
N PHE A 152 3.69 -1.70 -13.83
CA PHE A 152 4.21 -0.69 -14.76
C PHE A 152 3.57 0.68 -14.55
N GLU A 153 2.25 0.74 -14.28
CA GLU A 153 1.55 2.00 -14.00
C GLU A 153 2.07 2.72 -12.74
N HIS A 154 2.67 1.96 -11.81
CA HIS A 154 3.27 2.45 -10.57
C HIS A 154 4.79 2.69 -10.67
N ASP A 155 5.39 2.58 -11.86
CA ASP A 155 6.84 2.68 -12.08
C ASP A 155 7.68 1.62 -11.32
N TRP A 156 7.09 0.46 -11.04
CA TRP A 156 7.75 -0.66 -10.35
C TRP A 156 8.36 -1.69 -11.29
N SER A 157 8.54 -1.35 -12.57
CA SER A 157 9.06 -2.27 -13.59
C SER A 157 10.48 -2.80 -13.33
N GLY A 158 11.24 -2.16 -12.44
CA GLY A 158 12.56 -2.61 -11.99
C GLY A 158 12.56 -3.39 -10.67
N ALA A 159 11.41 -3.45 -9.98
CA ALA A 159 11.28 -4.13 -8.70
C ALA A 159 11.30 -5.65 -8.87
N THR A 160 11.84 -6.33 -7.88
CA THR A 160 11.95 -7.79 -7.81
C THR A 160 11.09 -8.32 -6.66
N ALA A 161 9.85 -7.83 -6.60
CA ALA A 161 8.89 -8.08 -5.53
C ALA A 161 8.23 -9.47 -5.63
N TYR A 162 7.62 -9.90 -4.53
CA TYR A 162 6.71 -11.04 -4.46
C TYR A 162 5.29 -10.64 -4.88
N SER A 163 4.49 -11.63 -5.25
CA SER A 163 3.04 -11.48 -5.31
C SER A 163 2.45 -11.40 -3.90
N LEU A 164 1.59 -10.42 -3.66
CA LEU A 164 0.82 -10.29 -2.42
C LEU A 164 -0.47 -11.09 -2.52
N LEU A 165 -0.60 -12.11 -1.66
CA LEU A 165 -1.78 -12.95 -1.53
C LEU A 165 -2.65 -12.51 -0.35
N VAL A 166 -3.97 -12.62 -0.51
CA VAL A 166 -4.95 -12.28 0.53
C VAL A 166 -6.08 -13.30 0.58
N ARG A 167 -6.50 -13.68 1.78
CA ARG A 167 -7.73 -14.43 2.03
C ARG A 167 -8.42 -13.89 3.27
N GLU A 168 -9.69 -13.54 3.15
CA GLU A 168 -10.41 -12.84 4.22
C GLU A 168 -10.90 -13.75 5.37
N PHE A 169 -11.15 -15.03 5.09
CA PHE A 169 -11.64 -15.98 6.09
C PHE A 169 -11.14 -17.41 5.81
N ASP A 170 -11.17 -18.26 6.83
CA ASP A 170 -10.73 -19.65 6.73
C ASP A 170 -11.53 -20.42 5.68
N GLY A 171 -10.83 -21.06 4.74
CA GLY A 171 -11.44 -21.75 3.61
C GLY A 171 -12.00 -20.85 2.50
N GLY A 172 -11.82 -19.53 2.60
CA GLY A 172 -12.16 -18.58 1.55
C GLY A 172 -11.22 -18.65 0.33
N GLN A 173 -11.59 -17.94 -0.73
CA GLN A 173 -10.74 -17.78 -1.91
C GLN A 173 -9.47 -16.98 -1.56
N VAL A 174 -8.34 -17.43 -2.09
CA VAL A 174 -7.08 -16.67 -2.07
C VAL A 174 -7.03 -15.80 -3.33
N TRP A 175 -6.74 -14.51 -3.14
CA TRP A 175 -6.61 -13.51 -4.19
C TRP A 175 -5.17 -13.04 -4.28
N THR A 176 -4.65 -12.91 -5.50
CA THR A 176 -3.43 -12.14 -5.76
C THR A 176 -3.83 -10.69 -5.95
N VAL A 177 -3.49 -9.81 -5.00
CA VAL A 177 -4.02 -8.44 -4.95
C VAL A 177 -2.99 -7.36 -5.22
N GLY A 178 -1.71 -7.69 -5.25
CA GLY A 178 -0.67 -6.67 -5.32
C GLY A 178 0.73 -7.24 -5.21
N LEU A 179 1.65 -6.41 -4.73
CA LEU A 179 3.07 -6.74 -4.62
C LEU A 179 3.57 -6.51 -3.20
N ALA A 180 4.60 -7.25 -2.83
CA ALA A 180 5.26 -7.10 -1.55
C ALA A 180 6.76 -7.31 -1.67
N GLY A 181 7.55 -6.47 -1.01
CA GLY A 181 9.00 -6.53 -1.14
C GLY A 181 9.72 -5.80 -0.02
N THR A 182 10.97 -6.17 0.20
CA THR A 182 11.92 -5.38 0.98
C THR A 182 12.39 -4.16 0.20
N ALA A 183 12.95 -3.16 0.88
CA ALA A 183 13.51 -1.98 0.22
C ALA A 183 14.51 -2.35 -0.89
N GLU A 184 15.38 -3.32 -0.64
CA GLU A 184 16.36 -3.79 -1.62
C GLU A 184 15.72 -4.45 -2.85
N GLN A 185 14.55 -5.09 -2.69
CA GLN A 185 13.78 -5.67 -3.78
C GLN A 185 13.02 -4.61 -4.59
N TRP A 186 12.47 -3.60 -3.93
CA TRP A 186 11.88 -2.43 -4.63
C TRP A 186 12.92 -1.69 -5.47
N ASP A 187 14.15 -1.59 -4.96
CA ASP A 187 15.30 -1.02 -5.68
C ASP A 187 15.85 -1.96 -6.78
N GLY A 188 15.37 -3.20 -6.87
CA GLY A 188 15.84 -4.21 -7.83
C GLY A 188 17.28 -4.69 -7.57
N THR A 189 17.78 -4.50 -6.34
CA THR A 189 19.15 -4.86 -5.93
C THR A 189 19.25 -6.22 -5.26
N SER A 190 18.14 -6.74 -4.74
CA SER A 190 17.99 -8.11 -4.26
C SER A 190 17.07 -8.90 -5.20
N LEU A 191 17.12 -10.23 -5.16
CA LEU A 191 16.18 -11.10 -5.88
C LEU A 191 15.26 -11.79 -4.87
N PRO A 192 13.99 -12.07 -5.23
CA PRO A 192 13.11 -12.85 -4.38
C PRO A 192 13.60 -14.29 -4.31
N VAL A 193 13.39 -14.93 -3.16
CA VAL A 193 13.56 -16.38 -3.07
C VAL A 193 12.44 -17.07 -3.84
N GLU A 194 12.77 -18.18 -4.49
CA GLU A 194 11.78 -18.98 -5.23
C GLU A 194 11.19 -20.12 -4.39
N THR A 195 11.72 -20.34 -3.19
CA THR A 195 11.31 -21.41 -2.28
C THR A 195 11.24 -20.92 -0.84
N ALA A 196 10.23 -21.37 -0.10
CA ALA A 196 10.05 -21.06 1.31
C ALA A 196 11.26 -21.51 2.17
N PRO A 197 11.49 -20.85 3.33
CA PRO A 197 10.80 -19.65 3.81
C PRO A 197 11.27 -18.38 3.10
N VAL A 198 10.49 -17.31 3.21
CA VAL A 198 10.97 -15.96 2.88
C VAL A 198 12.09 -15.53 3.85
N GLU A 199 12.91 -14.58 3.43
CA GLU A 199 14.03 -14.08 4.24
C GLU A 199 13.51 -13.21 5.41
N ASP A 200 14.34 -13.04 6.44
CA ASP A 200 14.06 -12.06 7.48
C ASP A 200 14.16 -10.64 6.89
N GLY A 201 13.23 -9.76 7.25
CA GLY A 201 13.19 -8.42 6.68
C GLY A 201 11.90 -7.67 6.96
N VAL A 202 11.85 -6.44 6.45
CA VAL A 202 10.68 -5.57 6.50
C VAL A 202 10.09 -5.55 5.10
N TYR A 203 8.89 -6.10 4.96
CA TYR A 203 8.18 -6.21 3.70
C TYR A 203 7.14 -5.11 3.59
N GLU A 204 7.33 -4.18 2.66
CA GLU A 204 6.32 -3.20 2.28
C GLU A 204 5.30 -3.90 1.38
N LEU A 205 4.02 -3.74 1.70
CA LEU A 205 2.89 -4.35 1.03
C LEU A 205 2.13 -3.28 0.27
N HIS A 206 1.88 -3.53 -1.02
CA HIS A 206 1.15 -2.62 -1.88
C HIS A 206 0.04 -3.35 -2.64
N ALA A 207 -1.21 -2.99 -2.34
CA ALA A 207 -2.35 -3.46 -3.13
C ALA A 207 -2.41 -2.74 -4.48
N LEU A 208 -2.54 -3.53 -5.55
CA LEU A 208 -2.81 -3.06 -6.91
C LEU A 208 -4.29 -3.21 -7.27
N TYR A 209 -5.03 -4.05 -6.56
CA TYR A 209 -6.45 -4.30 -6.76
C TYR A 209 -7.25 -4.09 -5.47
N VAL A 210 -8.49 -3.64 -5.63
CA VAL A 210 -9.47 -3.60 -4.55
C VAL A 210 -10.27 -4.91 -4.51
N LEU A 211 -10.69 -5.31 -3.32
CA LEU A 211 -11.53 -6.46 -3.06
C LEU A 211 -12.94 -6.00 -2.65
N PRO A 212 -13.99 -6.79 -2.94
CA PRO A 212 -15.32 -6.47 -2.46
C PRO A 212 -15.37 -6.58 -0.93
N ILE A 213 -16.14 -5.71 -0.29
CA ILE A 213 -16.52 -5.88 1.12
C ILE A 213 -17.63 -6.95 1.17
N PRO A 214 -17.54 -7.97 2.05
CA PRO A 214 -18.52 -9.07 2.14
C PRO A 214 -19.91 -8.69 2.66
#